data_AF-A0A149TN19-F1
#
_entry.id   AF-A0A149TN19-F1
#
_cell.length_a   1.000
_cell.length_b   1.000
_cell.length_c   1.000
_cell.angle_alpha   90.00
_cell.angle_beta   90.00
_cell.angle_gamma   90.00
#
_symmetry.space_group_name_H-M   'P 1'
#
loop_
_entity.id
_entity.type
_entity.pdbx_description
1 polymer ?
#
loop_
_entity_poly.entity_id
_entity_poly.type
_entity_poly.pdbx_seq_one_letter_code
_entity_poly.pdbx_strand_id
1 'polypeptide(L)' 'MNTSLITEIASLGALVVQEAPVFIEFIEKVYSIIAEKRTPTADEWSDIISLVKDAGAEDDQIKAALNSKTN' A
#
# COMPACT_ATOMS: atom_id res chain seq x y z
N MET A 1 15.93 5.63 3.69
CA MET A 1 14.53 5.34 3.33
C MET A 1 13.63 6.32 4.04
N ASN A 2 12.78 7.03 3.29
CA ASN A 2 11.88 8.03 3.85
C ASN A 2 10.78 7.31 4.65
N THR A 3 10.57 7.69 5.91
CA THR A 3 9.45 7.25 6.76
C THR A 3 8.10 7.32 6.03
N SER A 4 8.00 8.23 5.05
CA SER A 4 6.95 8.32 4.02
C SER A 4 6.49 6.98 3.45
N LEU A 5 7.42 6.16 2.96
CA LEU A 5 7.05 4.97 2.18
C LEU A 5 6.43 3.91 3.08
N ILE A 6 6.99 3.72 4.28
CA ILE A 6 6.40 2.82 5.27
C ILE A 6 5.00 3.32 5.67
N THR A 7 4.83 4.63 5.88
CA THR A 7 3.52 5.22 6.23
C THR A 7 2.50 5.08 5.10
N GLU A 8 2.89 5.28 3.85
CA GLU A 8 2.04 5.10 2.67
C GLU A 8 1.60 3.64 2.55
N ILE A 9 2.55 2.69 2.64
CA ILE A 9 2.26 1.25 2.60
C ILE A 9 1.32 0.86 3.75
N ALA A 10 1.57 1.35 4.97
CA ALA A 10 0.71 1.05 6.11
C ALA A 10 -0.71 1.62 5.92
N SER A 11 -0.84 2.82 5.35
CA SER A 11 -2.13 3.46 5.08
C SER A 11 -2.94 2.69 4.03
N LEU A 12 -2.27 2.19 2.99
CA LEU A 12 -2.90 1.30 2.00
C LEU A 12 -3.29 -0.05 2.62
N GLY A 13 -2.44 -0.62 3.48
CA GLY A 13 -2.72 -1.88 4.19
C GLY A 13 -3.98 -1.78 5.06
N ALA A 14 -4.24 -0.62 5.66
CA ALA A 14 -5.46 -0.38 6.45
C ALA A 14 -6.75 -0.44 5.61
N LEU A 15 -6.68 -0.19 4.30
CA LEU A 15 -7.83 -0.26 3.40
C LEU A 15 -8.19 -1.71 3.04
N VAL A 16 -7.23 -2.63 3.08
CA VAL A 16 -7.43 -4.02 2.65
C VAL A 16 -7.54 -5.01 3.81
N VAL A 17 -7.31 -4.58 5.06
CA VAL A 17 -7.22 -5.44 6.26
C VAL A 17 -8.50 -6.23 6.56
N GLN A 18 -9.66 -5.78 6.06
CA GLN A 18 -10.95 -6.46 6.28
C GLN A 18 -11.13 -7.69 5.38
N GLU A 19 -10.39 -7.77 4.27
CA GLU A 19 -10.42 -8.88 3.33
C GLU A 19 -9.17 -9.73 3.54
N ALA A 20 -9.25 -10.71 4.45
CA ALA A 20 -8.09 -11.50 4.88
C ALA A 20 -7.24 -12.09 3.72
N PRO A 21 -7.82 -12.63 2.63
CA PRO A 21 -7.04 -13.12 1.50
C PRO A 21 -6.24 -11.99 0.79
N VAL A 22 -6.87 -10.84 0.58
CA VAL A 22 -6.25 -9.68 -0.08
C VAL A 22 -5.19 -9.04 0.81
N PHE A 23 -5.44 -8.99 2.12
CA PHE A 23 -4.47 -8.51 3.10
C PHE A 23 -3.20 -9.36 3.12
N ILE A 24 -3.33 -10.69 3.06
CA ILE A 24 -2.16 -11.59 3.01
C ILE A 24 -1.34 -11.32 1.74
N GLU A 25 -1.99 -11.26 0.58
CA GLU A 25 -1.31 -10.98 -0.70
C GLU A 25 -0.65 -9.59 -0.71
N PHE A 26 -1.32 -8.59 -0.15
CA PHE A 26 -0.77 -7.26 0.03
C PHE A 26 0.51 -7.30 0.86
N ILE A 27 0.51 -7.98 2.02
CA ILE A 27 1.68 -8.11 2.90
C ILE A 27 2.82 -8.82 2.17
N GLU A 28 2.56 -9.89 1.43
CA GLU A 28 3.57 -10.61 0.65
C GLU A 28 4.24 -9.71 -0.39
N LYS A 29 3.47 -8.88 -1.11
CA LYS A 29 4.03 -7.93 -2.08
C LYS A 29 4.88 -6.84 -1.43
N VAL A 30 4.44 -6.28 -0.30
CA VAL A 30 5.13 -5.14 0.32
C VAL A 30 6.28 -5.55 1.25
N TYR A 31 6.35 -6.81 1.65
CA TYR A 31 7.34 -7.30 2.62
C TYR A 31 8.78 -7.02 2.16
N SER A 32 9.15 -7.39 0.94
CA SER A 32 10.52 -7.16 0.44
C SER A 32 10.86 -5.67 0.35
N ILE A 33 9.89 -4.84 -0.04
CA ILE A 33 10.05 -3.38 -0.14
C ILE A 33 10.39 -2.79 1.24
N ILE A 34 9.61 -3.17 2.26
CA ILE A 34 9.81 -2.70 3.65
C ILE A 34 11.11 -3.27 4.23
N ALA A 35 11.35 -4.57 4.09
CA ALA A 35 12.48 -5.27 4.69
C ALA A 35 13.82 -4.79 4.14
N GLU A 36 13.92 -4.63 2.82
CA GLU A 36 15.14 -4.17 2.12
C GLU A 36 15.28 -2.65 2.13
N LYS A 37 14.26 -1.95 2.64
CA LYS A 37 14.20 -0.50 2.72
C LYS A 37 14.37 0.22 1.38
N ARG A 38 13.84 -0.37 0.30
CA ARG A 38 13.99 0.13 -1.07
C ARG A 38 12.74 0.82 -1.57
N THR A 39 12.88 1.58 -2.65
CA THR A 39 11.73 2.12 -3.38
C THR A 39 11.12 1.01 -4.24
N PRO A 40 9.80 0.84 -4.26
CA PRO A 40 9.14 -0.05 -5.21
C PRO A 40 9.34 0.44 -6.66
N THR A 41 9.36 -0.49 -7.61
CA THR A 41 9.28 -0.14 -9.03
C THR A 41 7.89 0.40 -9.38
N ALA A 42 7.74 1.01 -10.54
CA ALA A 42 6.43 1.48 -11.01
C ALA A 42 5.41 0.33 -11.14
N ASP A 43 5.86 -0.83 -11.61
CA ASP A 43 5.02 -2.02 -11.77
C ASP A 43 4.59 -2.59 -10.40
N GLU A 44 5.53 -2.71 -9.45
CA GLU A 44 5.21 -3.14 -8.08
C GLU A 44 4.21 -2.18 -7.42
N TRP A 45 4.35 -0.88 -7.67
CA TRP A 45 3.43 0.12 -7.13
C TRP A 45 2.04 0.03 -7.78
N SER A 46 1.97 -0.18 -9.10
CA SER A 46 0.70 -0.40 -9.79
C SER A 46 -0.02 -1.64 -9.24
N ASP A 47 0.71 -2.73 -9.03
CA ASP A 47 0.17 -3.97 -8.46
C ASP A 47 -0.40 -3.78 -7.05
N ILE A 48 0.33 -3.07 -6.19
CA ILE A 48 -0.12 -2.76 -4.82
C ILE A 48 -1.42 -1.96 -4.85
N ILE A 49 -1.53 -0.97 -5.74
CA ILE A 49 -2.74 -0.15 -5.88
C ILE A 49 -3.90 -0.96 -6.44
N SER A 50 -3.66 -1.85 -7.40
CA SER A 50 -4.69 -2.75 -7.94
C SER A 50 -5.29 -3.64 -6.85
N LEU A 51 -4.47 -4.26 -6.00
CA LEU A 51 -4.97 -5.06 -4.88
C LEU A 51 -5.85 -4.26 -3.92
N VAL A 52 -5.47 -3.00 -3.67
CA VAL A 52 -6.25 -2.12 -2.80
C VAL A 52 -7.61 -1.79 -3.43
N LYS A 53 -7.68 -1.61 -4.75
CA LYS A 53 -8.93 -1.44 -5.49
C LYS A 53 -9.79 -2.70 -5.52
N ASP A 54 -9.16 -3.86 -5.71
CA ASP A 54 -9.85 -5.15 -5.71
C ASP A 54 -10.46 -5.47 -4.34
N ALA A 55 -9.88 -4.95 -3.25
CA ALA A 55 -10.48 -4.98 -1.91
C ALA A 55 -11.66 -3.99 -1.73
N GLY A 56 -12.04 -3.24 -2.77
CA GLY A 56 -13.16 -2.29 -2.76
C GLY A 56 -12.80 -0.88 -2.30
N ALA A 57 -11.52 -0.52 -2.23
CA ALA A 57 -11.14 0.86 -1.91
C ALA A 57 -11.38 1.80 -3.10
N GLU A 58 -12.01 2.94 -2.81
CA GLU A 58 -12.27 4.00 -3.79
C GLU A 58 -11.01 4.84 -4.06
N ASP A 59 -10.93 5.45 -5.25
CA ASP A 59 -9.78 6.27 -5.67
C ASP A 59 -9.47 7.41 -4.68
N ASP A 60 -10.50 7.99 -4.04
CA ASP A 60 -10.31 9.07 -3.07
C ASP A 60 -9.73 8.58 -1.74
N GLN A 61 -10.05 7.35 -1.32
CA GLN A 61 -9.45 6.72 -0.13
C GLN A 61 -7.98 6.41 -0.39
N ILE A 62 -7.65 5.91 -1.58
CA ILE A 62 -6.28 5.63 -2.01
C ILE A 62 -5.46 6.92 -2.08
N LYS A 63 -6.01 7.99 -2.68
CA LYS A 63 -5.36 9.31 -2.69
C LYS A 63 -5.12 9.84 -1.29
N ALA A 64 -6.08 9.70 -0.38
CA ALA A 64 -5.92 10.11 1.01
C ALA A 64 -4.81 9.32 1.72
N ALA A 65 -4.74 8.00 1.50
CA ALA A 65 -3.70 7.13 2.04
C ALA A 65 -2.30 7.49 1.53
N LEU A 66 -2.17 7.87 0.24
CA LEU A 66 -0.90 8.27 -0.36
C LEU A 66 -0.50 9.71 -0.02
N ASN A 67 -1.45 10.59 0.27
CA ASN A 67 -1.22 12.00 0.59
C ASN A 67 -1.12 12.28 2.11
N SER A 68 -0.87 11.29 2.97
CA SER A 68 -0.87 11.44 4.43
C SER A 68 0.28 12.31 5.00
N LYS A 69 0.85 13.21 4.21
CA LYS A 69 2.02 14.04 4.50
C LYS A 69 1.76 15.55 4.55
N THR A 70 0.53 16.01 4.35
CA THR A 70 0.25 17.44 4.14
C THR A 70 -0.39 18.16 5.33
N ASN A 71 -0.26 17.64 6.56
CA ASN A 71 -0.58 18.38 7.79
C ASN A 71 0.43 18.07 8.90
#